data_AF-A0A1V3QJ82-F1
#
_entry.id   AF-A0A1V3QJ82-F1
#
_cell.length_a   1.000
_cell.length_b   1.000
_cell.length_c   1.000
_cell.angle_alpha   90.00
_cell.angle_beta   90.00
_cell.angle_gamma   90.00
#
_symmetry.space_group_name_H-M   'P 1'
#
loop_
_entity.id
_entity.type
_entity.pdbx_description
1 polymer ?
#
loop_
_entity_poly.entity_id
_entity_poly.type
_entity_poly.pdbx_seq_one_letter_code
_entity_poly.pdbx_strand_id
1 'polypeptide(L)'
;MLIFLFLIPTFILCLLFPKSKSVALLMFLFMWLLWGWNTDNGDYANYKEAFESIQTGSLHETGYEFGYGVVNYLFSSLGFSFRGFLIVYSFIVLGLIYTYFINSPYPAFMAAFYLPIFVMEYVFVRNFMIDALFFMFLLVNFSETNFKFLKSLAIFVMAAFFHTTAVIYLLFLLTYIKRLDTRKILFIVGGGIIFLVSSYTILLSFIDNELILGKIDYYSSEDKPIGPAIAHVFIIFITYLFLHYNKDRLDVLSSTVKRNIEVMQKVNIITLIYIPLYFFMPDFSRFFKILFTVNLFYVSYLFFYFPTLKPRLALIGIFLIINLFVLYQFATSTLKLTYDPLINSNIIFDF
;
A
#
# COMPACT_ATOMS: atom_id res chain seq x y z
N MET A 1 7.09 -25.28 10.05
CA MET A 1 7.51 -25.12 11.48
C MET A 1 8.67 -24.13 11.63
N LEU A 2 9.70 -24.18 10.78
CA LEU A 2 10.86 -23.28 10.86
C LEU A 2 10.51 -21.79 10.74
N ILE A 3 9.59 -21.43 9.85
CA ILE A 3 9.14 -20.03 9.66
C ILE A 3 8.69 -19.40 10.98
N PHE A 4 7.92 -20.12 11.80
CA PHE A 4 7.44 -19.60 13.08
C PHE A 4 8.55 -19.44 14.12
N LEU A 5 9.61 -20.26 14.05
CA LEU A 5 10.78 -20.13 14.90
C LEU A 5 11.55 -18.83 14.64
N PHE A 6 11.50 -18.29 13.42
CA PHE A 6 12.08 -16.99 13.10
C PHE A 6 11.08 -15.84 13.28
N LEU A 7 9.83 -16.04 12.87
CA LEU A 7 8.79 -15.02 12.92
C LEU A 7 8.48 -14.58 14.36
N ILE A 8 8.20 -15.52 15.27
CA ILE A 8 7.76 -15.19 16.63
C ILE A 8 8.84 -14.38 17.38
N PRO A 9 10.13 -14.82 17.43
CA PRO A 9 11.17 -14.02 18.07
C PRO A 9 11.38 -12.67 17.40
N THR A 10 11.39 -12.60 16.07
CA THR A 10 11.58 -11.33 15.35
C THR A 10 10.43 -10.36 15.65
N PHE A 11 9.19 -10.85 15.69
CA PHE A 11 8.03 -10.06 16.06
C PHE A 11 8.10 -9.55 17.50
N ILE A 12 8.49 -10.41 18.45
CA ILE A 12 8.72 -10.02 19.85
C ILE A 12 9.81 -8.95 19.94
N LEU A 13 10.94 -9.11 19.23
CA LEU A 13 12.01 -8.11 19.18
C LEU A 13 11.50 -6.76 18.66
N CYS A 14 10.64 -6.75 17.64
CA CYS A 14 10.02 -5.53 17.14
C CYS A 14 9.18 -4.82 18.20
N LEU A 15 8.48 -5.56 19.06
CA LEU A 15 7.69 -4.99 20.16
C LEU A 15 8.56 -4.50 21.33
N LEU A 16 9.63 -5.22 21.65
CA LEU A 16 10.57 -4.84 22.72
C LEU A 16 11.44 -3.64 22.34
N PHE A 17 11.81 -3.54 21.06
CA PHE A 17 12.66 -2.48 20.52
C PHE A 17 11.97 -1.69 19.41
N PRO A 18 10.81 -1.06 19.67
CA PRO A 18 9.93 -0.50 18.63
C PRO A 18 10.57 0.62 17.81
N LYS A 19 11.61 1.26 18.35
CA LYS A 19 12.37 2.35 17.70
C LYS A 19 13.59 1.87 16.90
N SER A 20 13.94 0.59 16.95
CA SER A 20 15.20 0.08 16.40
C SER A 20 15.15 -0.10 14.88
N LYS A 21 16.04 0.59 14.16
CA LYS A 21 16.17 0.44 12.70
C LYS A 21 16.78 -0.91 12.31
N SER A 22 17.64 -1.47 13.15
CA SER A 22 18.28 -2.77 12.92
C SER A 22 17.29 -3.92 13.11
N VAL A 23 16.42 -3.82 14.11
CA VAL A 23 15.35 -4.83 14.31
C VAL A 23 14.32 -4.74 13.19
N ALA A 24 13.99 -3.53 12.72
CA ALA A 24 13.19 -3.37 11.51
C ALA A 24 13.86 -4.04 10.30
N LEU A 25 15.17 -3.82 10.09
CA LEU A 25 15.92 -4.45 9.00
C LEU A 25 15.86 -5.97 9.09
N LEU A 26 16.01 -6.55 10.29
CA LEU A 26 15.88 -7.99 10.50
C LEU A 26 14.51 -8.51 10.03
N MET A 27 13.42 -7.80 10.35
CA MET A 27 12.08 -8.17 9.87
C MET A 27 11.96 -8.05 8.35
N PHE A 28 12.53 -7.02 7.71
CA PHE A 28 12.52 -6.89 6.25
C PHE A 28 13.37 -7.96 5.56
N LEU A 29 14.51 -8.34 6.13
CA LEU A 29 15.30 -9.47 5.64
C LEU A 29 14.50 -10.76 5.76
N PHE A 30 13.77 -10.96 6.84
CA PHE A 30 12.87 -12.11 6.98
C PHE A 30 11.77 -12.12 5.91
N MET A 31 11.07 -10.99 5.68
CA MET A 31 10.09 -10.87 4.59
C MET A 31 10.71 -11.10 3.21
N TRP A 32 11.96 -10.67 3.00
CA TRP A 32 12.68 -10.89 1.75
C TRP A 32 13.00 -12.37 1.52
N LEU A 33 13.44 -13.10 2.55
CA LEU A 33 13.63 -14.55 2.45
C LEU A 33 12.32 -15.27 2.15
N LEU A 34 11.20 -14.79 2.71
CA LEU A 34 9.87 -15.34 2.42
C LEU A 34 9.44 -15.12 0.97
N TRP A 35 9.61 -13.92 0.42
CA TRP A 35 9.17 -13.60 -0.94
C TRP A 35 10.16 -14.06 -2.02
N GLY A 36 11.44 -13.73 -1.89
CA GLY A 36 12.45 -14.00 -2.92
C GLY A 36 12.64 -15.49 -3.20
N TRP A 37 12.48 -16.35 -2.20
CA TRP A 37 12.60 -17.81 -2.32
C TRP A 37 11.25 -18.53 -2.36
N ASN A 38 10.15 -17.80 -2.51
CA ASN A 38 8.85 -18.40 -2.77
C ASN A 38 8.81 -19.00 -4.18
N THR A 39 8.20 -20.17 -4.32
CA THR A 39 8.11 -20.91 -5.59
C THR A 39 6.71 -21.00 -6.15
N ASP A 40 5.72 -20.54 -5.40
CA ASP A 40 4.33 -20.52 -5.83
C ASP A 40 3.52 -19.48 -5.03
N ASN A 41 2.57 -18.83 -5.71
CA ASN A 41 1.58 -17.93 -5.14
C ASN A 41 0.48 -17.67 -6.18
N GLY A 42 -0.58 -16.95 -5.78
CA GLY A 42 -1.77 -16.74 -6.61
C GLY A 42 -1.53 -16.21 -8.04
N ASP A 43 -0.44 -15.47 -8.29
CA ASP A 43 -0.10 -14.92 -9.60
C ASP A 43 1.28 -15.41 -10.12
N TYR A 44 1.92 -16.36 -9.45
CA TYR A 44 3.30 -16.76 -9.75
C TYR A 44 3.46 -17.26 -11.18
N ALA A 45 2.54 -18.13 -11.64
CA ALA A 45 2.55 -18.68 -12.98
C ALA A 45 2.47 -17.58 -14.05
N ASN A 46 1.58 -16.60 -13.86
CA ASN A 46 1.40 -15.48 -14.79
C ASN A 46 2.68 -14.64 -14.92
N TYR A 47 3.31 -14.29 -13.80
CA TYR A 47 4.56 -13.52 -13.82
C TYR A 47 5.74 -14.33 -14.38
N LYS A 48 5.77 -15.64 -14.12
CA LYS A 48 6.79 -16.53 -14.68
C LYS A 48 6.65 -16.62 -16.20
N GLU A 49 5.45 -16.86 -16.71
CA GLU A 49 5.15 -16.92 -18.14
C GLU A 49 5.52 -15.60 -18.84
N ALA A 50 5.20 -14.46 -18.22
CA ALA A 50 5.59 -13.15 -18.73
C ALA A 50 7.12 -12.96 -18.80
N PHE A 51 7.86 -13.47 -17.81
CA PHE A 51 9.33 -13.40 -17.81
C PHE A 51 9.94 -14.33 -18.88
N GLU A 52 9.43 -15.56 -18.98
CA GLU A 52 9.94 -16.59 -19.89
C GLU A 52 9.62 -16.29 -21.37
N SER A 53 8.46 -15.70 -21.66
CA SER A 53 8.11 -15.23 -23.02
C SER A 53 9.03 -14.11 -23.51
N ILE A 54 9.43 -13.18 -22.63
CA ILE A 54 10.42 -12.16 -22.97
C ILE A 54 11.78 -12.80 -23.30
N GLN A 55 12.15 -13.88 -22.61
CA GLN A 55 13.38 -14.62 -22.88
C GLN A 55 13.39 -15.28 -24.27
N THR A 56 12.23 -15.71 -24.76
CA THR A 56 12.08 -16.36 -26.08
C THR A 56 11.87 -15.36 -27.23
N GLY A 57 11.86 -14.05 -26.95
CA GLY A 57 11.89 -12.99 -27.96
C GLY A 57 10.54 -12.30 -28.25
N SER A 58 9.47 -12.62 -27.52
CA SER A 58 8.14 -12.05 -27.72
C SER A 58 7.84 -10.85 -26.80
N LEU A 59 8.71 -9.82 -26.84
CA LEU A 59 8.55 -8.57 -26.10
C LEU A 59 7.19 -7.87 -26.30
N HIS A 60 6.53 -8.10 -27.44
CA HIS A 60 5.25 -7.47 -27.80
C HIS A 60 3.99 -8.24 -27.36
N GLU A 61 4.10 -9.49 -26.90
CA GLU A 61 2.92 -10.36 -26.69
C GLU A 61 2.49 -10.50 -25.22
N THR A 62 3.25 -9.95 -24.27
CA THR A 62 2.99 -10.23 -22.85
C THR A 62 1.79 -9.47 -22.29
N GLY A 63 1.36 -8.35 -22.90
CA GLY A 63 0.25 -7.54 -22.39
C GLY A 63 0.54 -6.82 -21.06
N TYR A 64 1.79 -6.82 -20.58
CA TYR A 64 2.24 -6.14 -19.36
C TYR A 64 2.74 -4.71 -19.65
N GLU A 65 2.76 -3.86 -18.62
CA GLU A 65 3.21 -2.47 -18.76
C GLU A 65 4.70 -2.36 -19.09
N PHE A 66 5.03 -1.31 -19.84
CA PHE A 66 6.35 -1.08 -20.43
C PHE A 66 7.50 -1.19 -19.43
N GLY A 67 7.39 -0.57 -18.26
CA GLY A 67 8.45 -0.58 -17.25
C GLY A 67 8.70 -1.96 -16.66
N TYR A 68 7.64 -2.73 -16.38
CA TYR A 68 7.78 -4.11 -15.93
C TYR A 68 8.44 -4.99 -17.01
N GLY A 69 8.03 -4.82 -18.27
CA GLY A 69 8.64 -5.51 -19.41
C GLY A 69 10.12 -5.19 -19.58
N VAL A 70 10.52 -3.92 -19.45
CA VAL A 70 11.93 -3.50 -19.52
C VAL A 70 12.77 -4.14 -18.41
N VAL A 71 12.25 -4.20 -17.17
CA VAL A 71 12.97 -4.85 -16.07
C VAL A 71 13.11 -6.35 -16.33
N ASN A 72 12.03 -7.04 -16.72
CA ASN A 72 12.10 -8.46 -17.06
C ASN A 72 13.11 -8.73 -18.19
N TYR A 73 13.10 -7.91 -19.25
CA TYR A 73 14.05 -8.00 -20.34
C TYR A 73 15.50 -7.83 -19.87
N LEU A 74 15.77 -6.84 -19.01
CA LEU A 74 17.10 -6.63 -18.44
C LEU A 74 17.58 -7.88 -17.69
N PHE A 75 16.79 -8.40 -16.76
CA PHE A 75 17.18 -9.60 -15.99
C PHE A 75 17.34 -10.84 -16.87
N SER A 76 16.42 -11.04 -17.82
CA SER A 76 16.49 -12.13 -18.79
C SER A 76 17.75 -12.04 -19.65
N SER A 77 18.09 -10.84 -20.14
CA SER A 77 19.31 -10.59 -20.94
C SER A 77 20.60 -10.82 -20.15
N LEU A 78 20.56 -10.67 -18.83
CA LEU A 78 21.67 -10.99 -17.91
C LEU A 78 21.74 -12.48 -17.54
N GLY A 79 20.85 -13.32 -18.10
CA GLY A 79 20.84 -14.76 -17.87
C GLY A 79 20.19 -15.19 -16.55
N PHE A 80 19.43 -14.32 -15.88
CA PHE A 80 18.70 -14.69 -14.67
C PHE A 80 17.52 -15.61 -15.00
N SER A 81 17.27 -16.59 -14.14
CA SER A 81 15.97 -17.28 -14.12
C SER A 81 14.90 -16.38 -13.49
N PHE A 82 13.62 -16.71 -13.68
CA PHE A 82 12.52 -15.99 -13.03
C PHE A 82 12.68 -15.91 -11.50
N ARG A 83 13.18 -16.99 -10.87
CA ARG A 83 13.49 -16.99 -9.43
C ARG A 83 14.60 -15.99 -9.08
N GLY A 84 15.69 -15.98 -9.87
CA GLY A 84 16.76 -15.00 -9.69
C GLY A 84 16.26 -13.57 -9.82
N PHE A 85 15.38 -13.30 -10.78
CA PHE A 85 14.65 -12.04 -10.90
C PHE A 85 13.84 -11.72 -9.63
N LEU A 86 13.01 -12.64 -9.14
CA LEU A 86 12.19 -12.42 -7.94
C LEU A 86 13.03 -12.12 -6.69
N ILE A 87 14.16 -12.80 -6.48
CA ILE A 87 15.07 -12.54 -5.36
C ILE A 87 15.55 -11.09 -5.36
N VAL A 88 16.00 -10.59 -6.53
CA VAL A 88 16.54 -9.22 -6.64
C VAL A 88 15.42 -8.19 -6.64
N TYR A 89 14.33 -8.45 -7.35
CA TYR A 89 13.17 -7.55 -7.42
C TYR A 89 12.54 -7.34 -6.05
N SER A 90 12.28 -8.42 -5.31
CA SER A 90 11.74 -8.34 -3.95
C SER A 90 12.67 -7.60 -2.99
N PHE A 91 13.99 -7.78 -3.12
CA PHE A 91 14.97 -7.02 -2.34
C PHE A 91 14.87 -5.52 -2.59
N ILE A 92 14.73 -5.11 -3.86
CA ILE A 92 14.58 -3.70 -4.24
C ILE A 92 13.28 -3.13 -3.66
N VAL A 93 12.14 -3.79 -3.88
CA VAL A 93 10.82 -3.35 -3.38
C VAL A 93 10.83 -3.22 -1.86
N LEU A 94 11.26 -4.26 -1.15
CA LEU A 94 11.33 -4.25 0.31
C LEU A 94 12.36 -3.24 0.84
N GLY A 95 13.46 -3.01 0.12
CA GLY A 95 14.45 -1.98 0.45
C GLY A 95 13.89 -0.56 0.37
N LEU A 96 13.06 -0.27 -0.63
CA LEU A 96 12.33 1.01 -0.73
C LEU A 96 11.36 1.16 0.45
N ILE A 97 10.57 0.13 0.77
CA ILE A 97 9.62 0.18 1.89
C ILE A 97 10.37 0.33 3.23
N TYR A 98 11.47 -0.39 3.44
CA TYR A 98 12.34 -0.23 4.60
C TYR A 98 12.84 1.22 4.75
N THR A 99 13.24 1.84 3.64
CA THR A 99 13.67 3.24 3.60
C THR A 99 12.56 4.19 4.07
N TYR A 100 11.30 3.90 3.74
CA TYR A 100 10.16 4.64 4.31
C TYR A 100 10.01 4.40 5.81
N PHE A 101 10.13 3.15 6.26
CA PHE A 101 9.87 2.78 7.65
C PHE A 101 10.91 3.35 8.61
N ILE A 102 12.19 3.44 8.21
CA ILE A 102 13.24 4.02 9.07
C ILE A 102 13.10 5.53 9.32
N ASN A 103 12.20 6.19 8.60
CA ASN A 103 11.82 7.59 8.83
C ASN A 103 10.64 7.74 9.81
N SER A 104 10.02 6.64 10.22
CA SER A 104 9.04 6.63 11.30
C SER A 104 9.71 6.80 12.66
N PRO A 105 9.02 7.39 13.67
CA PRO A 105 9.48 7.34 15.05
C PRO A 105 9.57 5.92 15.63
N TYR A 106 8.88 4.94 15.03
CA TYR A 106 8.80 3.56 15.50
C TYR A 106 8.98 2.53 14.35
N PRO A 107 10.18 2.45 13.72
CA PRO A 107 10.42 1.60 12.55
C PRO A 107 10.18 0.10 12.79
N ALA A 108 10.62 -0.45 13.92
CA ALA A 108 10.48 -1.89 14.19
C ALA A 108 9.02 -2.26 14.46
N PHE A 109 8.30 -1.40 15.19
CA PHE A 109 6.87 -1.55 15.40
C PHE A 109 6.12 -1.54 14.07
N MET A 110 6.43 -0.57 13.20
CA MET A 110 5.85 -0.54 11.87
C MET A 110 6.12 -1.82 11.07
N ALA A 111 7.36 -2.31 11.08
CA ALA A 111 7.74 -3.53 10.36
C ALA A 111 6.94 -4.76 10.83
N ALA A 112 6.71 -4.90 12.14
CA ALA A 112 5.91 -5.99 12.69
C ALA A 112 4.44 -5.93 12.25
N PHE A 113 3.80 -4.76 12.34
CA PHE A 113 2.39 -4.60 11.98
C PHE A 113 2.14 -4.46 10.49
N TYR A 114 3.20 -4.27 9.70
CA TYR A 114 3.14 -4.35 8.25
C TYR A 114 3.15 -5.79 7.73
N LEU A 115 3.60 -6.78 8.53
CA LEU A 115 3.69 -8.17 8.09
C LEU A 115 2.37 -8.73 7.50
N PRO A 116 1.18 -8.55 8.10
CA PRO A 116 -0.07 -9.02 7.49
C PRO A 116 -0.36 -8.35 6.14
N ILE A 117 0.03 -7.08 5.99
CA ILE A 117 -0.13 -6.32 4.73
C ILE A 117 0.84 -6.87 3.67
N PHE A 118 2.09 -7.13 4.05
CA PHE A 118 3.07 -7.79 3.19
C PHE A 118 2.56 -9.14 2.66
N VAL A 119 1.98 -9.99 3.52
CA VAL A 119 1.42 -11.28 3.07
C VAL A 119 0.32 -11.06 2.03
N MET A 120 -0.46 -9.98 2.13
CA MET A 120 -1.46 -9.65 1.11
C MET A 120 -0.88 -9.03 -0.17
N GLU A 121 0.32 -8.45 -0.14
CA GLU A 121 0.90 -7.67 -1.24
C GLU A 121 1.91 -8.46 -2.09
N TYR A 122 2.65 -9.41 -1.51
CA TYR A 122 3.76 -10.08 -2.19
C TYR A 122 3.37 -10.80 -3.49
N VAL A 123 2.12 -11.24 -3.58
CA VAL A 123 1.55 -11.90 -4.76
C VAL A 123 1.40 -10.93 -5.93
N PHE A 124 1.17 -9.64 -5.67
CA PHE A 124 0.94 -8.62 -6.69
C PHE A 124 2.22 -7.88 -7.06
N VAL A 125 3.18 -8.59 -7.67
CA VAL A 125 4.56 -8.11 -7.94
C VAL A 125 4.63 -6.70 -8.54
N ARG A 126 3.77 -6.38 -9.52
CA ARG A 126 3.70 -5.04 -10.14
C ARG A 126 3.13 -3.98 -9.20
N ASN A 127 1.98 -4.28 -8.58
CA ASN A 127 1.34 -3.36 -7.64
C ASN A 127 2.26 -3.05 -6.46
N PHE A 128 2.99 -4.05 -5.99
CA PHE A 128 3.86 -3.88 -4.85
C PHE A 128 5.00 -2.86 -5.11
N MET A 129 5.52 -2.82 -6.35
CA MET A 129 6.48 -1.79 -6.75
C MET A 129 5.86 -0.40 -6.75
N ILE A 130 4.65 -0.22 -7.32
CA ILE A 130 4.02 1.11 -7.32
C ILE A 130 3.72 1.58 -5.89
N ASP A 131 3.41 0.67 -4.96
CA ASP A 131 3.14 0.98 -3.56
C ASP A 131 4.42 1.41 -2.83
N ALA A 132 5.54 0.72 -3.08
CA ALA A 132 6.85 1.13 -2.60
C ALA A 132 7.24 2.53 -3.12
N LEU A 133 6.96 2.82 -4.40
CA LEU A 133 7.19 4.14 -5.00
C LEU A 133 6.27 5.21 -4.41
N PHE A 134 5.03 4.87 -4.08
CA PHE A 134 4.13 5.77 -3.36
C PHE A 134 4.68 6.16 -2.00
N PHE A 135 5.31 5.23 -1.26
CA PHE A 135 5.97 5.57 0.00
C PHE A 135 7.21 6.47 -0.20
N MET A 136 7.94 6.33 -1.30
CA MET A 136 9.02 7.25 -1.65
C MET A 136 8.49 8.67 -1.93
N PHE A 137 7.32 8.79 -2.56
CA PHE A 137 6.63 10.07 -2.71
C PHE A 137 6.35 10.74 -1.35
N LEU A 138 5.92 9.99 -0.34
CA LEU A 138 5.68 10.52 1.01
C LEU A 138 6.97 11.04 1.65
N LEU A 139 8.10 10.31 1.50
CA LEU A 139 9.39 10.78 1.98
C LEU A 139 9.81 12.09 1.33
N VAL A 140 9.62 12.24 0.01
CA VAL A 140 9.90 13.49 -0.70
C VAL A 140 9.06 14.64 -0.14
N ASN A 141 7.77 14.40 0.16
CA ASN A 141 6.90 15.40 0.79
C ASN A 141 7.38 15.84 2.18
N PHE A 142 7.85 14.89 3.01
CA PHE A 142 8.33 15.17 4.35
C PHE A 142 9.71 15.84 4.38
N SER A 143 10.54 15.59 3.36
CA SER A 143 11.87 16.17 3.22
C SER A 143 11.83 17.69 3.03
N GLU A 144 12.92 18.40 3.35
CA GLU A 144 13.09 19.83 3.01
C GLU A 144 13.76 20.06 1.65
N THR A 145 13.74 19.07 0.76
CA THR A 145 14.49 19.17 -0.50
C THR A 145 13.89 20.20 -1.46
N ASN A 146 14.74 20.79 -2.31
CA ASN A 146 14.30 21.56 -3.46
C ASN A 146 13.67 20.64 -4.51
N PHE A 147 12.77 21.19 -5.34
CA PHE A 147 12.09 20.49 -6.44
C PHE A 147 11.22 19.29 -6.03
N LYS A 148 10.60 19.34 -4.84
CA LYS A 148 9.73 18.25 -4.32
C LYS A 148 8.69 17.80 -5.36
N PHE A 149 7.99 18.75 -5.98
CA PHE A 149 7.00 18.47 -7.02
C PHE A 149 7.58 17.68 -8.20
N LEU A 150 8.73 18.10 -8.74
CA LEU A 150 9.35 17.43 -9.89
C LEU A 150 9.83 16.02 -9.54
N LYS A 151 10.41 15.83 -8.34
CA LYS A 151 10.80 14.51 -7.85
C LYS A 151 9.59 13.58 -7.69
N SER A 152 8.51 14.09 -7.10
CA SER A 152 7.26 13.35 -6.94
C SER A 152 6.60 13.01 -8.28
N LEU A 153 6.62 13.93 -9.24
CA LEU A 153 6.14 13.68 -10.59
C LEU A 153 6.96 12.57 -11.26
N ALA A 154 8.29 12.63 -11.16
CA ALA A 154 9.17 11.59 -11.71
C ALA A 154 8.89 10.21 -11.08
N ILE A 155 8.67 10.16 -9.76
CA ILE A 155 8.28 8.94 -9.04
C ILE A 155 6.96 8.38 -9.58
N PHE A 156 5.94 9.21 -9.81
CA PHE A 156 4.65 8.74 -10.31
C PHE A 156 4.67 8.37 -11.79
N VAL A 157 5.45 9.05 -12.62
CA VAL A 157 5.69 8.63 -14.01
C VAL A 157 6.38 7.27 -14.03
N MET A 158 7.36 7.06 -13.17
CA MET A 158 8.02 5.76 -13.03
C MET A 158 7.02 4.68 -12.55
N ALA A 159 6.16 4.98 -11.57
CA ALA A 159 5.13 4.06 -11.11
C ALA A 159 4.13 3.69 -12.22
N ALA A 160 3.72 4.67 -13.06
CA ALA A 160 2.84 4.43 -14.21
C ALA A 160 3.44 3.49 -15.26
N PHE A 161 4.78 3.39 -15.35
CA PHE A 161 5.42 2.39 -16.19
C PHE A 161 5.34 0.97 -15.62
N PHE A 162 5.14 0.78 -14.32
CA PHE A 162 5.01 -0.55 -13.71
C PHE A 162 3.56 -1.04 -13.63
N HIS A 163 2.60 -0.13 -13.51
CA HIS A 163 1.18 -0.49 -13.46
C HIS A 163 0.30 0.69 -13.86
N THR A 164 -0.67 0.46 -14.75
CA THR A 164 -1.55 1.51 -15.29
C THR A 164 -2.35 2.26 -14.22
N THR A 165 -2.78 1.57 -13.16
CA THR A 165 -3.56 2.19 -12.06
C THR A 165 -2.79 3.26 -11.29
N ALA A 166 -1.46 3.30 -11.37
CA ALA A 166 -0.64 4.34 -10.74
C ALA A 166 -0.88 5.74 -11.33
N VAL A 167 -1.59 5.86 -12.46
CA VAL A 167 -2.04 7.18 -12.97
C VAL A 167 -2.86 7.96 -11.94
N ILE A 168 -3.61 7.26 -11.09
CA ILE A 168 -4.41 7.87 -10.02
C ILE A 168 -3.50 8.53 -8.97
N TYR A 169 -2.24 8.09 -8.84
CA TYR A 169 -1.30 8.71 -7.92
C TYR A 169 -0.99 10.16 -8.24
N LEU A 170 -1.18 10.61 -9.49
CA LEU A 170 -1.02 12.01 -9.86
C LEU A 170 -1.93 12.94 -9.04
N LEU A 171 -3.08 12.45 -8.54
CA LEU A 171 -3.96 13.23 -7.65
C LEU A 171 -3.27 13.61 -6.33
N PHE A 172 -2.30 12.83 -5.86
CA PHE A 172 -1.55 13.18 -4.64
C PHE A 172 -0.63 14.38 -4.83
N LEU A 173 -0.35 14.82 -6.07
CA LEU A 173 0.38 16.07 -6.29
C LEU A 173 -0.41 17.30 -5.80
N LEU A 174 -1.72 17.18 -5.57
CA LEU A 174 -2.53 18.22 -4.94
C LEU A 174 -2.02 18.61 -3.54
N THR A 175 -1.27 17.73 -2.84
CA THR A 175 -0.67 18.04 -1.54
C THR A 175 0.31 19.22 -1.59
N TYR A 176 0.91 19.49 -2.76
CA TYR A 176 1.86 20.59 -2.96
C TYR A 176 1.19 21.95 -3.19
N ILE A 177 -0.11 21.98 -3.50
CA ILE A 177 -0.80 23.23 -3.81
C ILE A 177 -1.12 23.96 -2.49
N LYS A 178 -0.25 24.91 -2.11
CA LYS A 178 -0.35 25.66 -0.84
C LYS A 178 -1.72 26.32 -0.58
N ARG A 179 -2.44 26.71 -1.65
CA ARG A 179 -3.77 27.36 -1.53
C ARG A 179 -4.90 26.38 -1.20
N LEU A 180 -4.67 25.08 -1.39
CA LEU A 180 -5.61 24.01 -1.09
C LEU A 180 -5.35 23.48 0.32
N ASP A 181 -6.11 24.00 1.28
CA ASP A 181 -6.17 23.42 2.62
C ASP A 181 -6.92 22.07 2.61
N THR A 182 -6.88 21.37 3.74
CA THR A 182 -7.54 20.08 3.94
C THR A 182 -9.04 20.11 3.61
N ARG A 183 -9.75 21.22 3.89
CA ARG A 183 -11.19 21.34 3.62
C ARG A 183 -11.48 21.51 2.13
N LYS A 184 -10.68 22.32 1.43
CA LYS A 184 -10.80 22.48 -0.02
C LYS A 184 -10.53 21.18 -0.76
N ILE A 185 -9.53 20.41 -0.32
CA ILE A 185 -9.26 19.09 -0.88
C ILE A 185 -10.44 18.15 -0.64
N LEU A 186 -11.05 18.17 0.56
CA LEU A 186 -12.26 17.39 0.82
C LEU A 186 -13.41 17.75 -0.13
N PHE A 187 -13.63 19.04 -0.43
CA PHE A 187 -14.65 19.44 -1.41
C PHE A 187 -14.31 18.99 -2.84
N ILE A 188 -13.05 19.10 -3.27
CA ILE A 188 -12.60 18.64 -4.59
C ILE A 188 -12.82 17.13 -4.72
N VAL A 189 -12.37 16.36 -3.71
CA VAL A 189 -12.52 14.90 -3.71
C VAL A 189 -13.99 14.49 -3.62
N GLY A 190 -14.77 15.14 -2.76
CA GLY A 190 -16.21 14.90 -2.64
C GLY A 190 -16.96 15.19 -3.95
N GLY A 191 -16.64 16.30 -4.60
CA GLY A 191 -17.17 16.63 -5.93
C GLY A 191 -16.75 15.61 -6.99
N GLY A 192 -15.49 15.15 -6.96
CA GLY A 192 -14.99 14.08 -7.82
C GLY A 192 -15.72 12.75 -7.61
N ILE A 193 -15.99 12.36 -6.36
CA ILE A 193 -16.75 11.16 -6.03
C ILE A 193 -18.19 11.27 -6.55
N ILE A 194 -18.87 12.39 -6.29
CA ILE A 194 -20.23 12.63 -6.80
C ILE A 194 -20.23 12.54 -8.33
N PHE A 195 -19.28 13.19 -9.00
CA PHE A 195 -19.14 13.12 -10.45
C PHE A 195 -18.92 11.69 -10.94
N LEU A 196 -18.01 10.91 -10.33
CA LEU A 196 -17.74 9.52 -10.71
C LEU A 196 -18.98 8.62 -10.51
N VAL A 197 -19.69 8.77 -9.40
CA VAL A 197 -20.91 8.00 -9.12
C VAL A 197 -22.03 8.39 -10.09
N SER A 198 -22.27 9.67 -10.31
CA SER A 198 -23.32 10.15 -11.23
C SER A 198 -23.02 9.82 -12.68
N SER A 199 -21.78 10.03 -13.14
CA SER A 199 -21.37 9.64 -14.50
C SER A 199 -21.49 8.14 -14.72
N TYR A 200 -21.20 7.34 -13.71
CA TYR A 200 -21.44 5.90 -13.79
C TYR A 200 -22.92 5.53 -13.93
N THR A 201 -23.80 6.13 -13.12
CA THR A 201 -25.25 5.90 -13.25
C THR A 201 -25.74 6.26 -14.67
N ILE A 202 -25.22 7.36 -15.22
CA ILE A 202 -25.54 7.79 -16.58
C ILE A 202 -24.95 6.81 -17.60
N LEU A 203 -23.68 6.41 -17.48
CA LEU A 203 -23.03 5.48 -18.41
C LEU A 203 -23.67 4.09 -18.39
N LEU A 204 -24.05 3.58 -17.22
CA LEU A 204 -24.79 2.31 -17.09
C LEU A 204 -26.11 2.31 -17.84
N SER A 205 -26.79 3.47 -17.96
CA SER A 205 -28.02 3.56 -18.76
C SER A 205 -27.80 3.36 -20.27
N PHE A 206 -26.54 3.37 -20.73
CA PHE A 206 -26.15 3.15 -22.12
C PHE A 206 -25.38 1.82 -22.33
N ILE A 207 -25.21 1.00 -21.29
CA ILE A 207 -24.41 -0.23 -21.33
C ILE A 207 -25.32 -1.47 -21.44
N ASP A 208 -24.83 -2.48 -22.17
CA ASP A 208 -25.48 -3.77 -22.41
C ASP A 208 -25.81 -4.54 -21.10
N ASN A 209 -26.93 -5.28 -21.13
CA ASN A 209 -27.47 -6.00 -19.98
C ASN A 209 -26.51 -7.08 -19.45
N GLU A 210 -25.68 -7.70 -20.28
CA GLU A 210 -24.72 -8.72 -19.84
C GLU A 210 -23.64 -8.17 -18.89
N LEU A 211 -23.13 -6.96 -19.17
CA LEU A 211 -22.16 -6.28 -18.29
C LEU A 211 -22.80 -5.86 -16.96
N ILE A 212 -24.10 -5.55 -16.98
CA ILE A 212 -24.86 -5.22 -15.77
C ILE A 212 -25.07 -6.48 -14.91
N LEU A 213 -25.45 -7.60 -15.53
CA LEU A 213 -25.63 -8.89 -14.85
C LEU A 213 -24.33 -9.38 -14.21
N GLY A 214 -23.20 -9.35 -14.94
CA GLY A 214 -21.90 -9.73 -14.38
C GLY A 214 -21.47 -8.87 -13.16
N LYS A 215 -21.91 -7.60 -13.11
CA LYS A 215 -21.70 -6.74 -11.95
C LYS A 215 -22.65 -7.02 -10.80
N ILE A 216 -23.91 -7.33 -11.09
CA ILE A 216 -24.87 -7.77 -10.07
C ILE A 216 -24.36 -9.06 -9.41
N ASP A 217 -23.80 -9.98 -10.19
CA ASP A 217 -23.18 -11.21 -9.69
C ASP A 217 -21.95 -10.90 -8.83
N TYR A 218 -21.07 -9.99 -9.28
CA TYR A 218 -19.94 -9.52 -8.46
C TYR A 218 -20.39 -8.92 -7.13
N TYR A 219 -21.40 -8.03 -7.13
CA TYR A 219 -21.98 -7.47 -5.90
C TYR A 219 -22.80 -8.45 -5.09
N SER A 220 -23.10 -9.64 -5.62
CA SER A 220 -23.78 -10.72 -4.92
C SER A 220 -22.80 -11.75 -4.34
N SER A 221 -21.58 -11.82 -4.88
CA SER A 221 -20.48 -12.68 -4.41
C SER A 221 -19.98 -12.35 -3.01
N GLU A 222 -19.16 -13.22 -2.39
CA GLU A 222 -18.56 -12.95 -1.07
C GLU A 222 -17.46 -11.87 -1.11
N ASP A 223 -16.92 -11.55 -2.29
CA ASP A 223 -15.81 -10.60 -2.51
C ASP A 223 -16.25 -9.13 -2.65
N LYS A 224 -17.36 -8.76 -2.01
CA LYS A 224 -17.96 -7.41 -2.17
C LYS A 224 -17.01 -6.32 -1.65
N PRO A 225 -16.85 -5.21 -2.37
CA PRO A 225 -15.97 -4.10 -1.97
C PRO A 225 -16.54 -3.24 -0.81
N ILE A 226 -17.73 -3.57 -0.29
CA ILE A 226 -18.42 -2.80 0.75
C ILE A 226 -17.60 -2.74 2.05
N GLY A 227 -17.02 -3.86 2.47
CA GLY A 227 -16.18 -3.93 3.68
C GLY A 227 -14.99 -2.96 3.61
N PRO A 228 -14.11 -3.09 2.58
CA PRO A 228 -13.02 -2.15 2.34
C PRO A 228 -13.48 -0.69 2.23
N ALA A 229 -14.58 -0.41 1.54
CA ALA A 229 -15.10 0.95 1.38
C ALA A 229 -15.51 1.57 2.73
N ILE A 230 -16.29 0.85 3.55
CA ILE A 230 -16.72 1.30 4.87
C ILE A 230 -15.50 1.53 5.77
N ALA A 231 -14.58 0.57 5.79
CA ALA A 231 -13.37 0.65 6.60
C ALA A 231 -12.50 1.86 6.18
N HIS A 232 -12.38 2.13 4.88
CA HIS A 232 -11.66 3.29 4.33
C HIS A 232 -12.27 4.61 4.83
N VAL A 233 -13.58 4.81 4.65
CA VAL A 233 -14.28 6.01 5.14
C VAL A 233 -14.09 6.16 6.65
N PHE A 234 -14.27 5.06 7.39
CA PHE A 234 -14.20 5.07 8.83
C PHE A 234 -12.82 5.47 9.34
N ILE A 235 -11.74 4.90 8.78
CA ILE A 235 -10.36 5.22 9.17
C ILE A 235 -10.03 6.70 8.93
N ILE A 236 -10.45 7.25 7.80
CA ILE A 236 -10.23 8.67 7.49
C ILE A 236 -11.05 9.55 8.43
N PHE A 237 -12.30 9.18 8.68
CA PHE A 237 -13.17 9.92 9.58
C PHE A 237 -12.64 9.96 11.02
N ILE A 238 -12.26 8.82 11.60
CA ILE A 238 -11.76 8.76 12.98
C ILE A 238 -10.41 9.49 13.14
N THR A 239 -9.53 9.42 12.14
CA THR A 239 -8.24 10.13 12.19
C THR A 239 -8.42 11.64 12.02
N TYR A 240 -9.39 12.07 11.19
CA TYR A 240 -9.79 13.47 11.09
C TYR A 240 -10.39 13.99 12.40
N LEU A 241 -11.33 13.25 13.00
CA LEU A 241 -11.93 13.59 14.28
C LEU A 241 -10.88 13.70 15.39
N PHE A 242 -9.94 12.75 15.46
CA PHE A 242 -8.86 12.79 16.43
C PHE A 242 -8.12 14.12 16.40
N LEU A 243 -7.81 14.64 15.21
CA LEU A 243 -7.09 15.91 15.05
C LEU A 243 -7.97 17.11 15.33
N HIS A 244 -9.24 17.05 14.97
CA HIS A 244 -10.22 18.08 15.32
C HIS A 244 -10.32 18.27 16.84
N TYR A 245 -10.47 17.19 17.61
CA TYR A 245 -10.57 17.22 19.07
C TYR A 245 -9.25 17.55 19.78
N ASN A 246 -8.11 17.43 19.08
CA ASN A 246 -6.80 17.73 19.63
C ASN A 246 -6.15 18.95 18.95
N LYS A 247 -6.95 19.86 18.38
CA LYS A 247 -6.46 21.04 17.66
C LYS A 247 -5.55 21.93 18.50
N ASP A 248 -5.91 22.22 19.75
CA ASP A 248 -5.10 23.08 20.62
C ASP A 248 -3.69 22.50 20.85
N ARG A 249 -3.59 21.16 20.86
CA ARG A 249 -2.31 20.45 20.98
C ARG A 249 -1.54 20.43 19.67
N LEU A 250 -2.25 20.35 18.54
CA LEU A 250 -1.64 20.50 17.23
C LEU A 250 -1.03 21.89 17.08
N ASP A 251 -1.70 22.94 17.59
CA ASP A 251 -1.28 24.33 17.48
C ASP A 251 0.00 24.68 18.25
N VAL A 252 0.44 23.84 19.19
CA VAL A 252 1.75 24.01 19.88
C VAL A 252 2.90 23.23 19.23
N LEU A 253 2.63 22.37 18.24
CA LEU A 253 3.68 21.62 17.55
C LEU A 253 4.49 22.51 16.60
N SER A 254 5.71 22.07 16.27
CA SER A 254 6.57 22.78 15.31
C SER A 254 5.93 22.83 13.92
N SER A 255 6.28 23.84 13.13
CA SER A 255 5.75 24.05 11.78
C SER A 255 5.99 22.85 10.86
N THR A 256 7.17 22.22 10.95
CA THR A 256 7.50 21.01 10.19
C THR A 256 6.58 19.84 10.54
N VAL A 257 6.31 19.61 11.84
CA VAL A 257 5.44 18.52 12.29
C VAL A 257 4.00 18.77 11.86
N LYS A 258 3.50 20.00 12.03
CA LYS A 258 2.17 20.41 11.54
C LYS A 258 2.01 20.18 10.04
N ARG A 259 3.01 20.58 9.25
CA ARG A 259 3.01 20.37 7.79
C ARG A 259 2.94 18.88 7.43
N ASN A 260 3.72 18.04 8.10
CA ASN A 260 3.71 16.60 7.83
C ASN A 260 2.37 15.95 8.19
N ILE A 261 1.76 16.37 9.31
CA ILE A 261 0.39 15.96 9.70
C ILE A 261 -0.62 16.42 8.64
N GLU A 262 -0.54 17.67 8.18
CA GLU A 262 -1.41 18.19 7.13
C GLU A 262 -1.28 17.40 5.83
N VAL A 263 -0.05 17.09 5.39
CA VAL A 263 0.19 16.24 4.22
C VAL A 263 -0.47 14.88 4.39
N MET A 264 -0.31 14.22 5.55
CA MET A 264 -0.93 12.92 5.81
C MET A 264 -2.46 12.99 5.81
N GLN A 265 -3.06 14.05 6.38
CA GLN A 265 -4.51 14.27 6.26
C GLN A 265 -4.95 14.44 4.81
N LYS A 266 -4.22 15.24 4.02
CA LYS A 266 -4.55 15.45 2.60
C LYS A 266 -4.46 14.16 1.81
N VAL A 267 -3.40 13.37 2.02
CA VAL A 267 -3.24 12.03 1.42
C VAL A 267 -4.44 11.14 1.77
N ASN A 268 -4.77 11.02 3.06
CA ASN A 268 -5.94 10.27 3.52
C ASN A 268 -7.26 10.77 2.88
N ILE A 269 -7.45 12.07 2.71
CA ILE A 269 -8.69 12.55 2.07
C ILE A 269 -8.68 12.23 0.57
N ILE A 270 -7.55 12.41 -0.11
CA ILE A 270 -7.42 12.10 -1.55
C ILE A 270 -7.72 10.64 -1.82
N THR A 271 -7.34 9.71 -0.93
CA THR A 271 -7.64 8.28 -1.12
C THR A 271 -9.15 7.97 -1.13
N LEU A 272 -10.04 8.85 -0.63
CA LEU A 272 -11.49 8.65 -0.75
C LEU A 272 -11.96 8.53 -2.21
N ILE A 273 -11.20 9.07 -3.18
CA ILE A 273 -11.50 8.93 -4.60
C ILE A 273 -11.53 7.46 -5.05
N TYR A 274 -10.83 6.56 -4.34
CA TYR A 274 -10.83 5.14 -4.64
C TYR A 274 -12.13 4.45 -4.25
N ILE A 275 -12.95 5.01 -3.35
CA ILE A 275 -14.20 4.38 -2.91
C ILE A 275 -15.12 4.06 -4.10
N PRO A 276 -15.50 5.02 -4.97
CA PRO A 276 -16.31 4.69 -6.15
C PRO A 276 -15.59 3.69 -7.07
N LEU A 277 -14.25 3.76 -7.16
CA LEU A 277 -13.45 2.85 -7.98
C LEU A 277 -13.48 1.40 -7.46
N TYR A 278 -13.56 1.18 -6.15
CA TYR A 278 -13.70 -0.16 -5.55
C TYR A 278 -14.93 -0.89 -6.09
N PHE A 279 -16.00 -0.16 -6.40
CA PHE A 279 -17.21 -0.71 -6.98
C PHE A 279 -17.11 -0.89 -8.49
N PHE A 280 -16.21 -0.19 -9.18
CA PHE A 280 -16.02 -0.35 -10.63
C PHE A 280 -15.17 -1.55 -11.00
N MET A 281 -14.05 -1.75 -10.29
CA MET A 281 -13.16 -2.88 -10.53
C MET A 281 -12.69 -3.47 -9.20
N PRO A 282 -12.79 -4.80 -9.00
CA PRO A 282 -12.35 -5.46 -7.77
C PRO A 282 -10.91 -5.12 -7.40
N ASP A 283 -10.04 -4.95 -8.40
CA ASP A 283 -8.63 -4.66 -8.23
C ASP A 283 -8.35 -3.33 -7.53
N PHE A 284 -9.27 -2.36 -7.60
CA PHE A 284 -9.09 -1.11 -6.87
C PHE A 284 -9.21 -1.29 -5.36
N SER A 285 -9.96 -2.28 -4.88
CA SER A 285 -10.04 -2.59 -3.44
C SER A 285 -8.65 -2.91 -2.85
N ARG A 286 -7.69 -3.34 -3.69
CA ARG A 286 -6.31 -3.60 -3.29
C ARG A 286 -5.57 -2.32 -2.86
N PHE A 287 -5.96 -1.15 -3.36
CA PHE A 287 -5.39 0.14 -2.90
C PHE A 287 -5.64 0.41 -1.41
N PHE A 288 -6.63 -0.27 -0.82
CA PHE A 288 -6.88 -0.20 0.60
C PHE A 288 -5.69 -0.66 1.44
N LYS A 289 -4.83 -1.55 0.91
CA LYS A 289 -3.61 -2.03 1.58
C LYS A 289 -2.59 -0.91 1.79
N ILE A 290 -2.39 -0.06 0.77
CA ILE A 290 -1.51 1.12 0.86
C ILE A 290 -2.00 2.07 1.95
N LEU A 291 -3.31 2.33 1.98
CA LEU A 291 -3.92 3.21 2.99
C LEU A 291 -3.58 2.72 4.40
N PHE A 292 -3.61 1.41 4.64
CA PHE A 292 -3.27 0.87 5.95
C PHE A 292 -1.82 1.15 6.32
N THR A 293 -0.87 0.95 5.41
CA THR A 293 0.54 1.26 5.65
C THR A 293 0.77 2.75 5.92
N VAL A 294 0.08 3.63 5.17
CA VAL A 294 0.10 5.08 5.40
C VAL A 294 -0.47 5.43 6.78
N ASN A 295 -1.61 4.85 7.15
CA ASN A 295 -2.25 5.14 8.44
C ASN A 295 -1.53 4.50 9.62
N LEU A 296 -0.86 3.37 9.42
CA LEU A 296 0.04 2.79 10.41
C LEU A 296 1.18 3.76 10.72
N PHE A 297 1.85 4.29 9.69
CA PHE A 297 2.86 5.35 9.86
C PHE A 297 2.24 6.56 10.57
N TYR A 298 1.06 6.97 10.13
CA TYR A 298 0.43 8.18 10.63
C TYR A 298 0.10 8.10 12.11
N VAL A 299 -0.52 7.01 12.53
CA VAL A 299 -0.88 6.78 13.93
C VAL A 299 0.38 6.66 14.79
N SER A 300 1.43 5.97 14.33
CA SER A 300 2.73 5.94 15.00
C SER A 300 3.35 7.34 15.13
N TYR A 301 3.24 8.17 14.09
CA TYR A 301 3.73 9.55 14.09
C TYR A 301 2.96 10.42 15.09
N LEU A 302 1.63 10.36 15.10
CA LEU A 302 0.80 11.08 16.06
C LEU A 302 1.05 10.59 17.50
N PHE A 303 1.22 9.28 17.71
CA PHE A 303 1.48 8.71 19.02
C PHE A 303 2.79 9.24 19.65
N PHE A 304 3.80 9.46 18.81
CA PHE A 304 5.07 10.07 19.21
C PHE A 304 4.88 11.52 19.67
N TYR A 305 4.19 12.35 18.87
CA TYR A 305 4.06 13.79 19.12
C TYR A 305 2.96 14.20 20.10
N PHE A 306 2.04 13.30 20.44
CA PHE A 306 0.97 13.56 21.42
C PHE A 306 1.22 12.74 22.69
N PRO A 307 2.11 13.18 23.61
CA PRO A 307 2.66 12.32 24.66
C PRO A 307 1.72 12.04 25.83
N THR A 308 0.66 12.83 26.00
CA THR A 308 -0.25 12.69 27.15
C THR A 308 -1.12 11.44 27.03
N LEU A 309 -1.62 10.95 28.17
CA LEU A 309 -2.38 9.71 28.24
C LEU A 309 -3.66 9.68 27.38
N LYS A 310 -4.53 10.70 27.46
CA LYS A 310 -5.85 10.67 26.78
C LYS A 310 -5.75 10.51 25.24
N PRO A 311 -4.98 11.33 24.50
CA PRO A 311 -4.78 11.14 23.06
C PRO A 311 -4.08 9.83 22.72
N ARG A 312 -3.14 9.35 23.55
CA ARG A 312 -2.48 8.06 23.32
C ARG A 312 -3.46 6.89 23.40
N LEU A 313 -4.35 6.89 24.38
CA LEU A 313 -5.41 5.88 24.47
C LEU A 313 -6.34 5.92 23.25
N ALA A 314 -6.71 7.11 22.79
CA ALA A 314 -7.50 7.26 21.57
C ALA A 314 -6.75 6.72 20.33
N LEU A 315 -5.46 7.01 20.19
CA LEU A 315 -4.62 6.51 19.09
C LEU A 315 -4.42 4.99 19.15
N ILE A 316 -4.31 4.41 20.35
CA ILE A 316 -4.30 2.95 20.53
C ILE A 316 -5.63 2.37 20.05
N GLY A 317 -6.77 2.97 20.41
CA GLY A 317 -8.08 2.56 19.90
C GLY A 317 -8.16 2.62 18.37
N ILE A 318 -7.74 3.73 17.76
CA ILE A 318 -7.69 3.89 16.29
C ILE A 318 -6.78 2.83 15.66
N PHE A 319 -5.60 2.60 16.23
CA PHE A 319 -4.67 1.56 15.79
C PHE A 319 -5.29 0.17 15.82
N LEU A 320 -5.95 -0.20 16.93
CA LEU A 320 -6.60 -1.50 17.06
C LEU A 320 -7.71 -1.66 16.02
N ILE A 321 -8.53 -0.63 15.80
CA ILE A 321 -9.58 -0.66 14.77
C ILE A 321 -8.99 -0.87 13.37
N ILE A 322 -7.94 -0.13 13.01
CA ILE A 322 -7.25 -0.30 11.72
C ILE A 322 -6.77 -1.74 11.55
N ASN A 323 -6.10 -2.30 12.56
CA ASN A 323 -5.59 -3.66 12.50
C ASN A 323 -6.71 -4.72 12.45
N LEU A 324 -7.83 -4.50 13.15
CA LEU A 324 -9.00 -5.39 13.06
C LEU A 324 -9.56 -5.41 11.63
N PHE A 325 -9.64 -4.27 10.95
CA PHE A 325 -10.05 -4.24 9.53
C PHE A 325 -9.06 -4.97 8.62
N VAL A 326 -7.75 -4.78 8.82
CA VAL A 326 -6.70 -5.51 8.09
C VAL A 326 -6.86 -7.01 8.28
N LEU A 327 -6.98 -7.48 9.53
CA LEU A 327 -7.11 -8.90 9.86
C LEU A 327 -8.40 -9.50 9.31
N TYR A 328 -9.51 -8.77 9.39
CA TYR A 328 -10.77 -9.19 8.79
C TYR A 328 -10.63 -9.39 7.28
N GLN A 329 -10.09 -8.39 6.57
CA GLN A 329 -9.87 -8.47 5.12
C GLN A 329 -8.92 -9.62 4.75
N PHE A 330 -7.83 -9.77 5.49
CA PHE A 330 -6.85 -10.82 5.28
C PHE A 330 -7.46 -12.21 5.43
N ALA A 331 -8.27 -12.41 6.47
CA ALA A 331 -8.90 -13.69 6.79
C ALA A 331 -9.95 -14.12 5.75
N THR A 332 -10.70 -13.18 5.17
CA THR A 332 -11.79 -13.49 4.24
C THR A 332 -11.32 -13.66 2.79
N SER A 333 -10.32 -12.91 2.34
CA SER A 333 -10.09 -12.73 0.89
C SER A 333 -8.82 -13.38 0.33
N THR A 334 -7.80 -13.67 1.13
CA THR A 334 -6.46 -13.91 0.56
C THR A 334 -5.69 -15.12 1.07
N LEU A 335 -6.13 -15.81 2.13
CA LEU A 335 -5.31 -16.85 2.80
C LEU A 335 -4.80 -17.95 1.86
N LYS A 336 -5.68 -18.55 1.04
CA LYS A 336 -5.33 -19.69 0.18
C LYS A 336 -4.32 -19.37 -0.91
N LEU A 337 -4.35 -18.16 -1.45
CA LEU A 337 -3.52 -17.75 -2.58
C LEU A 337 -2.29 -16.93 -2.14
N THR A 338 -2.22 -16.55 -0.87
CA THR A 338 -1.15 -15.70 -0.34
C THR A 338 -0.44 -16.36 0.84
N TYR A 339 -1.14 -16.65 1.93
CA TYR A 339 -0.52 -17.19 3.14
C TYR A 339 -0.06 -18.63 2.96
N ASP A 340 -0.93 -19.52 2.46
CA ASP A 340 -0.59 -20.94 2.33
C ASP A 340 0.64 -21.16 1.43
N PRO A 341 0.75 -20.53 0.24
CA PRO A 341 1.94 -20.68 -0.60
C PRO A 341 3.18 -20.02 0.00
N LEU A 342 3.04 -18.92 0.75
CA LEU A 342 4.17 -18.27 1.42
C LEU A 342 4.82 -19.19 2.47
N ILE A 343 4.01 -20.00 3.14
CA ILE A 343 4.47 -20.94 4.18
C ILE A 343 4.92 -22.27 3.60
N ASN A 344 4.19 -22.81 2.62
CA ASN A 344 4.38 -24.18 2.12
C ASN A 344 5.20 -24.26 0.83
N SER A 345 5.49 -23.14 0.18
CA SER A 345 6.20 -23.10 -1.10
C SER A 345 7.39 -22.16 -1.00
N ASN A 346 8.25 -22.37 0.00
CA ASN A 346 9.46 -21.59 0.20
C ASN A 346 10.68 -22.49 0.44
N ILE A 347 11.59 -22.54 -0.53
CA ILE A 347 12.72 -23.47 -0.53
C ILE A 347 13.77 -23.24 0.58
N ILE A 348 13.74 -22.10 1.29
CA ILE A 348 14.62 -21.89 2.46
C ILE A 348 14.04 -22.62 3.68
N PHE A 349 12.72 -22.71 3.76
CA PHE A 349 12.01 -23.20 4.93
C PHE A 349 11.31 -24.54 4.72
N ASP A 350 11.36 -25.07 3.50
CA ASP A 350 10.85 -26.38 3.09
C ASP A 350 11.88 -27.47 3.47
N PHE A 351 11.65 -28.14 4.60
CA PHE A 351 12.45 -29.26 5.12
C PHE A 351 11.56 -30.31 5.75
#